data_AF-A0A933QVC7-F1
#
_entry.id   AF-A0A933QVC7-F1
#
_cell.length_a   1.000
_cell.length_b   1.000
_cell.length_c   1.000
_cell.angle_alpha   90.00
_cell.angle_beta   90.00
_cell.angle_gamma   90.00
#
_symmetry.space_group_name_H-M   'P 1'
#
loop_
_entity.id
_entity.type
_entity.pdbx_description
1 polymer ?
#
loop_
_entity_poly.entity_id
_entity_poly.type
_entity_poly.pdbx_seq_one_letter_code
_entity_poly.pdbx_strand_id
1 'polypeptide(L)'
;MKIKTLTLILCFVIAILVAACANPTPITVRETVVAPQTVIVPQTVAVPQTVVVQVTVAPLPTHAPEPTKTFDLTAIQASWKLSAHSNDYGEGRGPNTYCARCHSPRNWDPKAVPGPAPNCMACKFPFDKEVRKPPANTNTFIEQKDWKNIGCDICHQVDAKGVVDPKPAVWNQATGKYDRIASNNELCEKCHTDSLGGSMHKMNLGGNAHTNQIGLSKDRPDLCTDCHNPHSTEASCVKCHSSLTKIAGHDAAHAKVSCQACHDATSLPSIKAGPKDAKAPKGEWITFRLASSGAGGPPSYSAFVSHNLKRAVDCTRCHYPNNAEGLRSLVTPTVTRPPATPGTPAAGGPPAAVTTPTATPAK
;
A
#
# COMPACT_ATOMS: atom_id res chain seq x y z
N MET A 1 57.88 34.14 -39.31
CA MET A 1 56.57 33.49 -39.03
C MET A 1 55.48 34.57 -39.05
N LYS A 2 54.45 34.45 -39.89
CA LYS A 2 53.39 35.47 -40.01
C LYS A 2 52.62 35.57 -38.70
N ILE A 3 52.30 36.78 -38.23
CA ILE A 3 51.63 37.07 -36.93
C ILE A 3 50.42 36.16 -36.66
N LYS A 4 49.64 35.83 -37.70
CA LYS A 4 48.49 34.92 -37.61
C LYS A 4 48.83 33.50 -37.12
N THR A 5 50.03 33.02 -37.43
CA THR A 5 50.53 31.69 -37.02
C THR A 5 50.89 31.67 -35.53
N LEU A 6 51.41 32.79 -35.01
CA LEU A 6 51.77 32.91 -33.59
C LEU A 6 50.52 32.99 -32.70
N THR A 7 49.48 33.70 -33.15
CA THR A 7 48.20 33.79 -32.42
C THR A 7 47.51 32.44 -32.33
N LEU A 8 47.55 31.63 -33.39
CA LEU A 8 46.91 30.31 -33.41
C LEU A 8 47.62 29.32 -32.48
N ILE A 9 48.95 29.35 -32.44
CA ILE A 9 49.75 28.53 -31.53
C ILE A 9 49.50 28.95 -30.08
N LEU A 10 49.42 30.25 -29.79
CA LEU A 10 49.16 30.75 -28.44
C LEU A 10 47.76 30.33 -27.94
N CYS A 11 46.73 30.42 -28.78
CA CYS A 11 45.39 29.96 -28.43
C CYS A 11 45.35 28.43 -28.17
N PHE A 12 46.10 27.65 -28.95
CA PHE A 12 46.16 26.20 -28.77
C PHE A 12 46.87 25.80 -27.47
N VAL A 13 47.97 26.49 -27.10
CA VAL A 13 48.68 26.25 -25.84
C VAL A 13 47.83 26.64 -24.63
N ILE A 14 47.08 27.75 -24.70
CA ILE A 14 46.16 28.15 -23.63
C ILE A 14 45.03 27.11 -23.46
N ALA A 15 44.47 26.58 -24.55
CA ALA A 15 43.43 25.55 -24.49
C ALA A 15 43.94 24.26 -23.81
N ILE A 16 45.19 23.85 -24.06
CA ILE A 16 45.79 22.67 -23.43
C ILE A 16 46.04 22.92 -21.93
N LEU A 17 46.48 24.12 -21.54
CA LEU A 17 46.72 24.47 -20.14
C LEU A 17 45.42 24.53 -19.31
N VAL A 18 44.30 24.94 -19.91
CA VAL A 18 42.99 24.96 -19.22
C VAL A 18 42.42 23.54 -19.05
N ALA A 19 42.67 22.63 -20.01
CA ALA A 19 42.23 21.24 -19.91
C ALA A 19 43.00 20.42 -18.85
N ALA A 20 44.25 20.80 -18.53
CA ALA A 20 45.09 20.09 -17.56
C ALA A 20 44.69 20.32 -16.08
N CYS A 21 43.88 21.33 -15.77
CA CYS A 21 43.45 21.65 -14.39
C CYS A 21 42.10 21.01 -13.99
N ALA A 22 41.47 20.22 -14.87
CA ALA A 22 40.10 19.72 -14.65
C ALA A 22 39.99 18.32 -14.02
N ASN A 23 41.11 17.65 -13.69
CA ASN A 23 41.08 16.31 -13.08
C ASN A 23 41.59 16.36 -11.63
N PRO A 24 40.70 16.42 -10.61
CA PRO A 24 41.13 16.24 -9.23
C PRO A 24 41.60 14.79 -9.03
N THR A 25 42.86 14.63 -8.66
CA THR A 25 43.40 13.35 -8.19
C THR A 25 42.65 12.93 -6.93
N PRO A 26 42.10 11.71 -6.84
CA PRO A 26 41.38 11.27 -5.65
C PRO A 26 42.32 11.25 -4.44
N ILE A 27 42.07 12.15 -3.48
CA ILE A 27 42.74 12.15 -2.18
C ILE A 27 42.25 10.93 -1.41
N THR A 28 43.14 9.96 -1.19
CA THR A 28 42.84 8.79 -0.35
C THR A 28 43.17 9.13 1.10
N VAL A 29 42.16 9.47 1.89
CA VAL A 29 42.32 9.64 3.35
C VAL A 29 42.23 8.26 3.99
N ARG A 30 43.33 7.77 4.56
CA ARG A 30 43.33 6.55 5.40
C ARG A 30 42.99 6.93 6.83
N GLU A 31 41.73 6.78 7.21
CA GLU A 31 41.34 6.84 8.62
C GLU A 31 41.29 5.42 9.19
N THR A 32 42.07 5.16 10.24
CA THR A 32 42.12 3.85 10.89
C THR A 32 41.14 3.86 12.06
N VAL A 33 39.97 3.26 11.88
CA VAL A 33 38.99 3.07 12.96
C VAL A 33 39.16 1.67 13.55
N VAL A 34 39.59 1.60 14.81
CA VAL A 34 39.69 0.34 15.56
C VAL A 34 38.39 0.12 16.31
N ALA A 35 37.56 -0.82 15.84
CA ALA A 35 36.33 -1.22 16.52
C ALA A 35 36.52 -2.59 17.19
N PRO A 36 36.46 -2.70 18.52
CA PRO A 36 36.49 -4.00 19.20
C PRO A 36 35.16 -4.73 19.00
N GLN A 37 35.22 -5.95 18.46
CA GLN A 37 34.06 -6.83 18.30
C GLN A 37 34.19 -7.97 19.31
N THR A 38 33.28 -8.03 20.28
CA THR A 38 33.24 -9.13 21.25
C THR A 38 32.26 -10.19 20.77
N VAL A 39 32.78 -11.30 20.25
CA VAL A 39 31.99 -12.49 19.91
C VAL A 39 32.09 -13.47 21.07
N ILE A 40 30.96 -13.81 21.69
CA ILE A 40 30.89 -14.80 22.78
C ILE A 40 30.62 -16.17 22.16
N VAL A 41 31.65 -17.01 22.11
CA VAL A 41 31.59 -18.46 21.88
C VAL A 41 32.53 -19.13 22.90
N PRO A 42 32.17 -20.27 23.51
CA PRO A 42 33.04 -20.89 24.50
C PRO A 42 34.22 -21.58 23.80
N GLN A 43 35.42 -21.19 24.23
CA GLN A 43 36.70 -21.85 23.99
C GLN A 43 37.22 -21.90 22.55
N THR A 44 37.88 -20.84 22.08
CA THR A 44 39.07 -20.93 21.21
C THR A 44 39.87 -19.62 21.29
N VAL A 45 41.19 -19.72 21.23
CA VAL A 45 42.21 -18.67 21.24
C VAL A 45 41.82 -17.42 20.43
N ALA A 46 41.81 -16.26 21.06
CA ALA A 46 41.57 -14.97 20.41
C ALA A 46 42.79 -14.55 19.57
N VAL A 47 42.71 -14.74 18.26
CA VAL A 47 43.64 -14.11 17.31
C VAL A 47 43.03 -12.77 16.88
N PRO A 48 43.70 -11.63 17.09
CA PRO A 48 43.19 -10.35 16.62
C PRO A 48 43.16 -10.34 15.09
N GLN A 49 41.96 -10.30 14.51
CA GLN A 49 41.78 -10.14 13.07
C GLN A 49 41.54 -8.66 12.77
N THR A 50 42.50 -8.03 12.12
CA THR A 50 42.36 -6.64 11.63
C THR A 50 41.50 -6.65 10.37
N VAL A 51 40.21 -6.33 10.51
CA VAL A 51 39.31 -6.16 9.36
C VAL A 51 39.50 -4.76 8.80
N VAL A 52 40.16 -4.66 7.64
CA VAL A 52 40.29 -3.40 6.90
C VAL A 52 39.01 -3.19 6.09
N VAL A 53 38.09 -2.38 6.62
CA VAL A 53 36.89 -1.95 5.89
C VAL A 53 37.28 -0.80 4.96
N GLN A 54 37.39 -1.07 3.67
CA GLN A 54 37.54 -0.01 2.67
C GLN A 54 36.18 0.68 2.47
N VAL A 55 36.01 1.85 3.07
CA VAL A 55 34.87 2.72 2.78
C VAL A 55 35.15 3.43 1.46
N THR A 56 34.63 2.87 0.37
CA THR A 56 34.63 3.57 -0.93
C THR A 56 33.57 4.67 -0.86
N VAL A 57 33.99 5.91 -0.62
CA VAL A 57 33.11 7.07 -0.72
C VAL A 57 32.71 7.21 -2.18
N ALA A 58 31.45 6.95 -2.50
CA ALA A 58 30.94 7.11 -3.85
C ALA A 58 31.18 8.57 -4.31
N PRO A 59 31.67 8.81 -5.53
CA PRO A 59 31.85 10.16 -6.04
C PRO A 59 30.50 10.88 -6.02
N LEU A 60 30.50 12.08 -5.44
CA LEU A 60 29.33 12.95 -5.39
C LEU A 60 28.86 13.19 -6.84
N PRO A 61 27.61 12.87 -7.23
CA PRO A 61 27.16 13.07 -8.59
C PRO A 61 27.21 14.57 -8.92
N THR A 62 28.13 14.94 -9.79
CA THR A 62 28.24 16.28 -10.38
C THR A 62 27.14 16.43 -11.43
N HIS A 63 25.90 16.57 -10.99
CA HIS A 63 24.80 17.00 -11.85
C HIS A 63 24.72 18.52 -11.79
N ALA A 64 24.76 19.17 -12.95
CA ALA A 64 24.38 20.56 -13.07
C ALA A 64 22.99 20.76 -12.43
N PRO A 65 22.73 21.85 -11.69
CA PRO A 65 21.43 22.06 -11.09
C PRO A 65 20.37 22.00 -12.20
N GLU A 66 19.47 21.02 -12.11
CA GLU A 66 18.28 21.00 -12.96
C GLU A 66 17.57 22.36 -12.81
N PRO A 67 17.03 22.93 -13.90
CA PRO A 67 16.27 24.16 -13.81
C PRO A 67 15.19 24.00 -12.73
N THR A 68 15.18 24.92 -11.76
CA THR A 68 14.23 24.94 -10.66
C THR A 68 12.82 24.89 -11.23
N LYS A 69 12.20 23.71 -11.21
CA LYS A 69 10.81 23.53 -11.61
C LYS A 69 9.98 24.39 -10.68
N THR A 70 9.36 25.44 -11.19
CA THR A 70 8.47 26.28 -10.40
C THR A 70 7.19 25.50 -10.15
N PHE A 71 6.94 25.18 -8.88
CA PHE A 71 5.71 24.54 -8.45
C PHE A 71 4.68 25.62 -8.11
N ASP A 72 3.45 25.46 -8.60
CA ASP A 72 2.32 26.28 -8.16
C ASP A 72 1.87 25.80 -6.77
N LEU A 73 2.49 26.35 -5.73
CA LEU A 73 2.21 26.00 -4.34
C LEU A 73 0.74 26.28 -3.97
N THR A 74 0.14 27.32 -4.55
CA THR A 74 -1.27 27.68 -4.30
C THR A 74 -2.19 26.59 -4.81
N ALA A 75 -1.96 26.11 -6.04
CA ALA A 75 -2.74 25.00 -6.60
C ALA A 75 -2.54 23.70 -5.81
N ILE A 76 -1.31 23.39 -5.39
CA ILE A 76 -1.01 22.21 -4.55
C ILE A 76 -1.75 22.28 -3.22
N GLN A 77 -1.72 23.42 -2.53
CA GLN A 77 -2.42 23.61 -1.27
C GLN A 77 -3.94 23.53 -1.43
N ALA A 78 -4.48 24.07 -2.52
CA ALA A 78 -5.90 23.96 -2.83
C ALA A 78 -6.31 22.49 -3.04
N SER A 79 -5.49 21.74 -3.78
CA SER A 79 -5.70 20.31 -4.00
C SER A 79 -5.62 19.49 -2.70
N TRP A 80 -4.64 19.80 -1.85
CA TRP A 80 -4.47 19.14 -0.55
C TRP A 80 -5.69 19.31 0.34
N LYS A 81 -6.22 20.53 0.46
CA LYS A 81 -7.39 20.86 1.30
C LYS A 81 -8.67 20.09 0.93
N LEU A 82 -8.75 19.58 -0.29
CA LEU A 82 -9.88 18.78 -0.78
C LEU A 82 -9.63 17.27 -0.66
N SER A 83 -8.40 16.87 -0.31
CA SER A 83 -8.01 15.48 -0.23
C SER A 83 -8.55 14.79 1.02
N ALA A 84 -8.60 13.46 0.99
CA ALA A 84 -8.99 12.66 2.15
C ALA A 84 -7.99 12.79 3.33
N HIS A 85 -6.77 13.26 3.08
CA HIS A 85 -5.73 13.41 4.11
C HIS A 85 -5.79 14.76 4.85
N SER A 86 -6.43 15.79 4.29
CA SER A 86 -6.45 17.12 4.94
C SER A 86 -7.53 17.28 6.00
N ASN A 87 -8.53 16.40 6.03
CA ASN A 87 -9.66 16.47 6.95
C ASN A 87 -10.18 15.07 7.27
N ASP A 88 -9.48 14.35 8.15
CA ASP A 88 -9.73 12.95 8.46
C ASP A 88 -10.20 12.72 9.91
N TYR A 89 -10.70 13.76 10.56
CA TYR A 89 -11.24 13.63 11.90
C TYR A 89 -12.47 12.73 11.92
N GLY A 90 -12.33 11.51 12.45
CA GLY A 90 -13.45 10.59 12.65
C GLY A 90 -14.23 10.90 13.94
N GLU A 91 -15.56 11.00 13.85
CA GLU A 91 -16.46 11.33 14.98
C GLU A 91 -16.69 10.21 16.00
N GLY A 92 -16.19 9.00 15.74
CA GLY A 92 -16.52 7.87 16.61
C GLY A 92 -15.99 8.04 18.03
N ARG A 93 -16.79 7.58 19.00
CA ARG A 93 -16.72 8.01 20.41
C ARG A 93 -15.71 7.22 21.24
N GLY A 94 -14.47 7.15 20.76
CA GLY A 94 -13.36 6.50 21.45
C GLY A 94 -12.12 7.38 21.50
N PRO A 95 -11.16 7.07 22.36
CA PRO A 95 -9.92 7.83 22.43
C PRO A 95 -9.10 7.68 21.14
N ASN A 96 -8.54 8.78 20.66
CA ASN A 96 -8.02 8.90 19.29
C ASN A 96 -6.55 9.32 19.20
N THR A 97 -5.87 9.54 20.33
CA THR A 97 -4.46 9.93 20.37
C THR A 97 -3.55 8.88 19.72
N TYR A 98 -3.79 7.58 19.92
CA TYR A 98 -3.05 6.53 19.22
C TYR A 98 -3.26 6.59 17.70
N CYS A 99 -4.50 6.85 17.27
CA CYS A 99 -4.86 7.01 15.85
C CYS A 99 -4.26 8.29 15.26
N ALA A 100 -4.03 9.31 16.08
CA ALA A 100 -3.40 10.56 15.66
C ALA A 100 -2.00 10.35 15.11
N ARG A 101 -1.31 9.25 15.44
CA ARG A 101 -0.02 8.91 14.81
C ARG A 101 -0.06 8.99 13.27
N CYS A 102 -1.19 8.61 12.67
CA CYS A 102 -1.36 8.61 11.22
C CYS A 102 -2.26 9.73 10.72
N HIS A 103 -3.26 10.11 11.52
CA HIS A 103 -4.32 11.04 11.10
C HIS A 103 -4.13 12.48 11.62
N SER A 104 -3.32 12.68 12.67
CA SER A 104 -2.86 14.00 13.07
C SER A 104 -1.54 13.91 13.84
N PRO A 105 -0.42 13.67 13.13
CA PRO A 105 0.83 13.27 13.78
C PRO A 105 1.38 14.32 14.75
N ARG A 106 1.02 15.61 14.56
CA ARG A 106 1.34 16.70 15.50
C ARG A 106 0.62 16.60 16.85
N ASN A 107 -0.54 15.93 16.91
CA ASN A 107 -1.25 15.67 18.15
C ASN A 107 -0.89 14.33 18.80
N TRP A 108 -0.15 13.45 18.10
CA TRP A 108 0.16 12.13 18.63
C TRP A 108 0.96 12.23 19.92
N ASP A 109 0.55 11.48 20.94
CA ASP A 109 1.37 11.23 22.13
C ASP A 109 2.18 9.94 21.91
N PRO A 110 3.51 10.01 21.84
CA PRO A 110 4.37 8.83 21.68
C PRO A 110 4.20 7.77 22.77
N LYS A 111 3.70 8.15 23.95
CA LYS A 111 3.41 7.23 25.06
C LYS A 111 2.05 6.55 24.94
N ALA A 112 1.23 6.95 23.97
CA ALA A 112 -0.07 6.36 23.74
C ALA A 112 0.06 4.91 23.32
N VAL A 113 -0.67 4.05 24.02
CA VAL A 113 -0.74 2.62 23.72
C VAL A 113 -2.20 2.21 23.55
N PRO A 114 -2.50 1.25 22.66
CA PRO A 114 -3.83 0.65 22.62
C PRO A 114 -4.15 0.05 23.98
N GLY A 115 -5.33 0.37 24.54
CA GLY A 115 -5.77 -0.22 25.81
C GLY A 115 -6.03 -1.72 25.69
N PRO A 116 -5.92 -2.49 26.80
CA PRO A 116 -6.13 -3.94 26.78
C PRO A 116 -7.58 -4.32 26.46
N ALA A 117 -7.77 -5.52 25.91
CA ALA A 117 -9.09 -6.15 25.79
C ALA A 117 -9.74 -6.31 27.19
N PRO A 118 -11.08 -6.29 27.32
CA PRO A 118 -12.10 -6.20 26.27
C PRO A 118 -12.36 -4.77 25.75
N ASN A 119 -11.66 -3.78 26.31
CA ASN A 119 -11.96 -2.37 26.11
C ASN A 119 -11.29 -1.75 24.88
N CYS A 120 -10.33 -2.45 24.25
CA CYS A 120 -9.63 -2.08 22.99
C CYS A 120 -9.72 -0.58 22.68
N MET A 121 -9.16 0.24 23.58
CA MET A 121 -9.48 1.68 23.69
C MET A 121 -8.86 2.54 22.57
N ALA A 122 -8.47 1.92 21.45
CA ALA A 122 -8.19 2.59 20.19
C ALA A 122 -9.39 2.53 19.22
N CYS A 123 -10.37 1.65 19.48
CA CYS A 123 -11.53 1.46 18.63
C CYS A 123 -12.58 2.55 18.90
N LYS A 124 -12.90 3.30 17.85
CA LYS A 124 -14.03 4.21 17.81
C LYS A 124 -15.30 3.42 17.48
N PHE A 125 -16.26 3.38 18.40
CA PHE A 125 -17.55 2.73 18.13
C PHE A 125 -18.61 3.80 17.82
N PRO A 126 -19.20 3.81 16.61
CA PRO A 126 -20.16 4.84 16.22
C PRO A 126 -21.48 4.78 17.01
N PHE A 127 -21.78 3.63 17.62
CA PHE A 127 -23.02 3.42 18.38
C PHE A 127 -22.90 3.73 19.87
N ASP A 128 -21.71 4.07 20.36
CA ASP A 128 -21.56 4.47 21.76
C ASP A 128 -22.34 5.77 22.02
N LYS A 129 -22.98 5.86 23.19
CA LYS A 129 -23.71 7.07 23.62
C LYS A 129 -22.80 8.16 24.18
N GLU A 130 -21.57 7.83 24.56
CA GLU A 130 -20.60 8.75 25.15
C GLU A 130 -19.20 8.42 24.65
N VAL A 131 -18.29 9.40 24.71
CA VAL A 131 -16.87 9.16 24.42
C VAL A 131 -16.29 8.27 25.50
N ARG A 132 -15.80 7.09 25.11
CA ARG A 132 -15.02 6.23 26.01
C ARG A 132 -13.78 6.99 26.44
N LYS A 133 -13.64 7.24 27.73
CA LYS A 133 -12.44 7.83 28.34
C LYS A 133 -11.53 6.67 28.77
N PRO A 134 -10.28 6.60 28.30
CA PRO A 134 -9.37 5.57 28.76
C PRO A 134 -8.95 5.82 30.21
N PRO A 135 -8.38 4.80 30.88
CA PRO A 135 -7.62 5.03 32.09
C PRO A 135 -6.65 6.20 31.87
N ALA A 136 -6.52 7.04 32.89
CA ALA A 136 -5.66 8.22 32.83
C ALA A 136 -4.29 7.86 32.24
N ASN A 137 -3.80 8.69 31.31
CA ASN A 137 -2.45 8.62 30.73
C ASN A 137 -2.17 7.48 29.73
N THR A 138 -3.19 6.83 29.14
CA THR A 138 -2.94 5.74 28.17
C THR A 138 -3.31 6.07 26.72
N ASN A 139 -4.34 6.90 26.47
CA ASN A 139 -4.75 7.30 25.13
C ASN A 139 -5.71 8.51 25.16
N THR A 140 -5.27 9.72 25.52
CA THR A 140 -6.20 10.86 25.73
C THR A 140 -7.05 11.19 24.49
N PHE A 141 -8.32 11.54 24.68
CA PHE A 141 -9.18 12.01 23.59
C PHE A 141 -8.79 13.43 23.17
N ILE A 142 -8.54 13.63 21.87
CA ILE A 142 -8.29 14.92 21.23
C ILE A 142 -9.60 15.36 20.60
N GLU A 143 -10.12 16.52 21.01
CA GLU A 143 -11.33 17.09 20.42
C GLU A 143 -11.07 17.59 19.00
N GLN A 144 -12.11 17.64 18.16
CA GLN A 144 -12.00 18.05 16.76
C GLN A 144 -11.35 19.43 16.59
N LYS A 145 -11.66 20.39 17.47
CA LYS A 145 -11.07 21.74 17.45
C LYS A 145 -9.56 21.75 17.70
N ASP A 146 -9.04 20.71 18.37
CA ASP A 146 -7.63 20.57 18.73
C ASP A 146 -6.86 19.66 17.75
N TRP A 147 -7.58 19.01 16.83
CA TRP A 147 -7.05 18.15 15.77
C TRP A 147 -6.28 18.97 14.73
N LYS A 148 -5.02 18.61 14.50
CA LYS A 148 -4.11 19.35 13.61
C LYS A 148 -4.12 18.86 12.17
N ASN A 149 -4.83 17.76 11.87
CA ASN A 149 -4.82 17.05 10.58
C ASN A 149 -3.39 16.68 10.15
N ILE A 150 -3.25 16.22 8.90
CA ILE A 150 -1.97 16.04 8.22
C ILE A 150 -1.67 17.31 7.43
N GLY A 151 -0.60 18.02 7.81
CA GLY A 151 -0.09 19.21 7.12
C GLY A 151 1.06 18.90 6.17
N CYS A 152 1.49 19.91 5.40
CA CYS A 152 2.68 19.80 4.53
C CYS A 152 3.93 19.43 5.35
N ASP A 153 4.00 19.94 6.57
CA ASP A 153 5.06 19.73 7.56
C ASP A 153 5.10 18.32 8.14
N ILE A 154 4.16 17.44 7.78
CA ILE A 154 4.27 16.01 8.10
C ILE A 154 5.17 15.29 7.09
N CYS A 155 5.08 15.68 5.81
CA CYS A 155 5.72 14.99 4.68
C CYS A 155 6.92 15.76 4.08
N HIS A 156 7.07 17.02 4.47
CA HIS A 156 8.13 17.91 4.05
C HIS A 156 8.68 18.63 5.25
N GLN A 157 9.97 18.93 5.22
CA GLN A 157 10.53 19.86 6.18
C GLN A 157 10.03 21.27 5.86
N VAL A 158 9.48 21.96 6.86
CA VAL A 158 9.07 23.36 6.75
C VAL A 158 9.94 24.21 7.66
N ASP A 159 10.55 25.26 7.11
CA ASP A 159 11.40 26.17 7.88
C ASP A 159 10.59 27.16 8.73
N ALA A 160 11.29 27.96 9.55
CA ALA A 160 10.66 28.94 10.43
C ALA A 160 9.87 30.04 9.70
N LYS A 161 10.11 30.23 8.40
CA LYS A 161 9.41 31.19 7.54
C LYS A 161 8.24 30.55 6.80
N GLY A 162 7.98 29.26 7.00
CA GLY A 162 6.93 28.51 6.31
C GLY A 162 7.34 28.01 4.92
N VAL A 163 8.63 28.07 4.56
CA VAL A 163 9.11 27.55 3.28
C VAL A 163 9.20 26.03 3.36
N VAL A 164 8.60 25.36 2.38
CA VAL A 164 8.56 23.90 2.27
C VAL A 164 9.76 23.40 1.47
N ASP A 165 10.56 22.50 2.04
CA ASP A 165 11.58 21.76 1.30
C ASP A 165 10.88 20.70 0.42
N PRO A 166 11.08 20.71 -0.91
CA PRO A 166 10.45 19.74 -1.81
C PRO A 166 10.94 18.30 -1.60
N LYS A 167 12.05 18.08 -0.88
CA LYS A 167 12.52 16.73 -0.57
C LYS A 167 11.60 16.07 0.46
N PRO A 168 11.28 14.77 0.30
CA PRO A 168 10.47 14.05 1.26
C PRO A 168 11.21 13.93 2.60
N ALA A 169 10.47 14.19 3.67
CA ALA A 169 10.87 13.96 5.04
C ALA A 169 9.64 13.48 5.83
N VAL A 170 9.81 12.95 7.03
CA VAL A 170 8.66 12.67 7.89
C VAL A 170 8.83 13.32 9.24
N TRP A 171 7.82 14.04 9.72
CA TRP A 171 7.80 14.55 11.08
C TRP A 171 7.69 13.40 12.08
N ASN A 172 8.66 13.31 12.99
CA ASN A 172 8.65 12.35 14.09
C ASN A 172 8.33 13.06 15.40
N GLN A 173 7.07 12.94 15.81
CA GLN A 173 6.56 13.54 17.04
C GLN A 173 7.24 13.01 18.30
N ALA A 174 7.79 11.79 18.28
CA ALA A 174 8.48 11.21 19.42
C ALA A 174 9.84 11.86 19.69
N THR A 175 10.53 12.28 18.62
CA THR A 175 11.85 12.90 18.72
C THR A 175 11.79 14.42 18.58
N GLY A 176 10.67 14.97 18.09
CA GLY A 176 10.53 16.38 17.75
C GLY A 176 11.38 16.80 16.56
N LYS A 177 11.74 15.86 15.67
CA LYS A 177 12.64 16.06 14.53
C LYS A 177 12.06 15.45 13.27
N TYR A 178 12.61 15.86 12.13
CA TYR A 178 12.33 15.21 10.85
C TYR A 178 13.27 14.02 10.63
N ASP A 179 12.70 12.89 10.28
CA ASP A 179 13.48 11.75 9.79
C ASP A 179 13.67 11.90 8.27
N ARG A 180 14.88 11.57 7.80
CA ARG A 180 15.18 11.54 6.36
C ARG A 180 14.52 10.32 5.74
N ILE A 181 13.97 10.50 4.55
CA ILE A 181 13.28 9.46 3.81
C ILE A 181 13.95 9.26 2.46
N ALA A 182 14.18 7.99 2.08
CA ALA A 182 14.86 7.64 0.83
C ALA A 182 13.91 7.59 -0.38
N SER A 183 12.60 7.39 -0.16
CA SER A 183 11.61 7.28 -1.24
C SER A 183 10.20 7.64 -0.80
N ASN A 184 9.31 7.96 -1.75
CA ASN A 184 7.90 8.20 -1.45
C ASN A 184 7.21 6.97 -0.83
N ASN A 185 7.61 5.75 -1.21
CA ASN A 185 7.05 4.53 -0.62
C ASN A 185 7.39 4.46 0.87
N GLU A 186 8.65 4.70 1.23
CA GLU A 186 9.07 4.72 2.62
C GLU A 186 8.31 5.78 3.42
N LEU A 187 8.04 6.97 2.83
CA LEU A 187 7.22 8.00 3.45
C LEU A 187 5.80 7.51 3.73
N CYS A 188 5.13 6.97 2.70
CA CYS A 188 3.75 6.46 2.81
C CYS A 188 3.65 5.33 3.85
N GLU A 189 4.64 4.44 3.90
CA GLU A 189 4.68 3.29 4.81
C GLU A 189 4.87 3.66 6.29
N LYS A 190 5.25 4.92 6.61
CA LYS A 190 5.26 5.39 8.00
C LYS A 190 3.86 5.41 8.62
N CYS A 191 2.81 5.54 7.80
CA CYS A 191 1.42 5.51 8.23
C CYS A 191 0.66 4.26 7.72
N HIS A 192 0.93 3.82 6.50
CA HIS A 192 0.22 2.70 5.87
C HIS A 192 0.87 1.33 6.17
N THR A 193 0.84 0.92 7.44
CA THR A 193 1.59 -0.24 7.94
C THR A 193 0.75 -1.50 8.21
N ASP A 194 1.40 -2.66 8.17
CA ASP A 194 0.87 -4.02 8.37
C ASP A 194 -0.04 -4.19 9.58
N SER A 195 0.33 -3.59 10.71
CA SER A 195 -0.50 -3.58 11.91
C SER A 195 -0.08 -2.48 12.87
N LEU A 196 -1.07 -1.88 13.51
CA LEU A 196 -0.90 -1.00 14.66
C LEU A 196 -1.72 -1.59 15.81
N GLY A 197 -1.07 -2.30 16.73
CA GLY A 197 -1.74 -2.84 17.93
C GLY A 197 -2.89 -3.81 17.64
N GLY A 198 -2.77 -4.61 16.58
CA GLY A 198 -3.83 -5.54 16.14
C GLY A 198 -4.87 -4.95 15.18
N SER A 199 -4.79 -3.65 14.85
CA SER A 199 -5.61 -3.03 13.81
C SER A 199 -4.90 -3.09 12.44
N MET A 200 -5.64 -3.52 11.41
CA MET A 200 -5.12 -3.68 10.05
C MET A 200 -5.23 -2.36 9.26
N HIS A 201 -4.16 -1.56 9.26
CA HIS A 201 -4.06 -0.32 8.47
C HIS A 201 -3.16 -0.47 7.22
N LYS A 202 -2.79 -1.72 6.91
CA LYS A 202 -1.88 -2.05 5.81
C LYS A 202 -2.51 -1.73 4.48
N MET A 203 -1.77 -1.02 3.63
CA MET A 203 -1.97 -1.13 2.19
C MET A 203 -1.40 -2.47 1.72
N ASN A 204 -2.27 -3.46 1.51
CA ASN A 204 -1.82 -4.73 0.94
C ASN A 204 -1.52 -4.54 -0.56
N LEU A 205 -0.25 -4.28 -0.88
CA LEU A 205 0.23 -4.21 -2.26
C LEU A 205 0.22 -5.59 -2.95
N GLY A 206 0.01 -6.68 -2.19
CA GLY A 206 -0.52 -8.01 -2.55
C GLY A 206 0.02 -8.78 -3.76
N GLY A 207 0.97 -8.24 -4.50
CA GLY A 207 1.30 -8.68 -5.85
C GLY A 207 0.76 -7.66 -6.84
N ASN A 208 1.64 -6.87 -7.44
CA ASN A 208 1.20 -5.80 -8.33
C ASN A 208 0.61 -6.39 -9.63
N ALA A 209 -0.42 -5.74 -10.23
CA ALA A 209 -0.97 -6.09 -11.56
C ALA A 209 0.07 -6.06 -12.69
N HIS A 210 1.27 -5.61 -12.36
CA HIS A 210 2.36 -5.34 -13.27
C HIS A 210 3.54 -6.33 -13.05
N THR A 211 3.37 -7.39 -12.25
CA THR A 211 4.48 -8.26 -11.74
C THR A 211 4.66 -9.46 -12.65
N ASN A 212 3.58 -9.85 -13.32
CA ASN A 212 3.55 -10.93 -14.30
C ASN A 212 4.03 -10.48 -15.70
N GLN A 213 4.57 -9.27 -15.83
CA GLN A 213 5.34 -8.91 -17.02
C GLN A 213 6.74 -9.49 -16.87
N ILE A 214 7.00 -10.59 -17.58
CA ILE A 214 8.36 -11.08 -17.83
C ILE A 214 9.07 -9.98 -18.63
N GLY A 215 9.81 -9.13 -17.93
CA GLY A 215 10.51 -7.98 -18.50
C GLY A 215 10.36 -6.75 -17.60
N LEU A 216 11.49 -6.22 -17.12
CA LEU A 216 11.61 -4.93 -16.46
C LEU A 216 11.27 -3.82 -17.46
N SER A 217 10.01 -3.66 -17.84
CA SER A 217 9.60 -2.51 -18.65
C SER A 217 9.80 -1.25 -17.81
N LYS A 218 10.45 -0.24 -18.39
CA LYS A 218 10.76 1.03 -17.73
C LYS A 218 9.51 1.79 -17.24
N ASP A 219 8.34 1.37 -17.72
CA ASP A 219 7.05 2.03 -17.52
C ASP A 219 6.18 1.30 -16.47
N ARG A 220 6.78 0.38 -15.69
CA ARG A 220 6.09 -0.32 -14.61
C ARG A 220 5.92 0.60 -13.40
N PRO A 221 4.70 0.84 -12.90
CA PRO A 221 4.54 1.57 -11.65
C PRO A 221 5.05 0.72 -10.48
N ASP A 222 6.01 1.25 -9.75
CA ASP A 222 6.62 0.65 -8.56
C ASP A 222 6.58 1.58 -7.34
N LEU A 223 6.38 2.88 -7.56
CA LEU A 223 6.17 3.87 -6.52
C LEU A 223 4.68 4.15 -6.31
N CYS A 224 4.31 4.47 -5.06
CA CYS A 224 2.96 4.93 -4.72
C CYS A 224 2.55 6.12 -5.61
N THR A 225 3.52 7.00 -5.93
CA THR A 225 3.32 8.21 -6.73
C THR A 225 3.17 7.98 -8.23
N ASP A 226 3.43 6.77 -8.73
CA ASP A 226 3.20 6.45 -10.14
C ASP A 226 1.71 6.33 -10.45
N CYS A 227 0.93 5.92 -9.44
CA CYS A 227 -0.52 5.84 -9.52
C CYS A 227 -1.20 7.03 -8.84
N HIS A 228 -0.73 7.43 -7.65
CA HIS A 228 -1.36 8.46 -6.83
C HIS A 228 -0.67 9.82 -6.98
N ASN A 229 -1.45 10.89 -6.96
CA ASN A 229 -0.93 12.22 -6.64
C ASN A 229 -0.89 12.36 -5.10
N PRO A 230 0.28 12.51 -4.46
CA PRO A 230 0.35 12.61 -3.01
C PRO A 230 -0.35 13.85 -2.47
N HIS A 231 -0.51 14.91 -3.28
CA HIS A 231 -1.16 16.14 -2.85
C HIS A 231 -2.68 16.14 -3.02
N SER A 232 -3.25 15.26 -3.85
CA SER A 232 -4.71 15.12 -4.00
C SER A 232 -5.25 13.79 -3.49
N THR A 233 -4.36 12.82 -3.24
CA THR A 233 -4.63 11.39 -2.98
C THR A 233 -5.28 10.63 -4.14
N GLU A 234 -5.64 11.31 -5.23
CA GLU A 234 -6.27 10.70 -6.39
C GLU A 234 -5.33 9.73 -7.10
N ALA A 235 -5.85 8.55 -7.45
CA ALA A 235 -5.18 7.60 -8.33
C ALA A 235 -5.83 7.58 -9.71
N SER A 236 -5.04 7.23 -10.73
CA SER A 236 -5.57 7.06 -12.09
C SER A 236 -4.95 5.87 -12.82
N CYS A 237 -5.80 4.97 -13.33
CA CYS A 237 -5.38 3.89 -14.21
C CYS A 237 -5.19 4.38 -15.66
N VAL A 238 -6.00 5.35 -16.09
CA VAL A 238 -6.09 5.78 -17.50
C VAL A 238 -4.92 6.65 -17.97
N LYS A 239 -4.12 7.18 -17.03
CA LYS A 239 -2.85 7.87 -17.36
C LYS A 239 -1.91 6.95 -18.15
N CYS A 240 -1.85 5.68 -17.78
CA CYS A 240 -1.06 4.66 -18.48
C CYS A 240 -1.93 3.83 -19.44
N HIS A 241 -3.22 3.66 -19.13
CA HIS A 241 -4.16 2.87 -19.92
C HIS A 241 -5.14 3.73 -20.72
N SER A 242 -4.62 4.48 -21.69
CA SER A 242 -5.42 5.44 -22.47
C SER A 242 -6.34 4.81 -23.53
N SER A 243 -6.15 3.53 -23.88
CA SER A 243 -6.95 2.84 -24.89
C SER A 243 -7.44 1.48 -24.41
N LEU A 244 -8.64 1.47 -23.81
CA LEU A 244 -9.23 0.28 -23.20
C LEU A 244 -10.49 -0.23 -23.91
N THR A 245 -11.16 0.61 -24.71
CA THR A 245 -12.51 0.34 -25.25
C THR A 245 -12.63 -0.86 -26.18
N LYS A 246 -11.51 -1.41 -26.67
CA LYS A 246 -11.47 -2.61 -27.52
C LYS A 246 -11.35 -3.91 -26.73
N ILE A 247 -11.23 -3.84 -25.41
CA ILE A 247 -11.06 -5.00 -24.52
C ILE A 247 -12.40 -5.32 -23.87
N ALA A 248 -12.84 -6.57 -23.93
CA ALA A 248 -14.07 -7.01 -23.27
C ALA A 248 -14.08 -6.59 -21.78
N GLY A 249 -15.22 -6.12 -21.29
CA GLY A 249 -15.35 -5.60 -19.93
C GLY A 249 -14.91 -4.14 -19.74
N HIS A 250 -14.46 -3.45 -20.81
CA HIS A 250 -14.15 -2.01 -20.82
C HIS A 250 -15.08 -1.21 -21.76
N ASP A 251 -16.26 -1.76 -21.99
CA ASP A 251 -17.31 -1.16 -22.80
C ASP A 251 -18.25 -0.27 -21.97
N ALA A 252 -19.22 0.35 -22.63
CA ALA A 252 -20.18 1.24 -21.99
C ALA A 252 -21.03 0.55 -20.89
N ALA A 253 -21.22 -0.78 -20.97
CA ALA A 253 -21.97 -1.52 -19.95
C ALA A 253 -21.19 -1.60 -18.63
N HIS A 254 -19.86 -1.48 -18.68
CA HIS A 254 -18.96 -1.52 -17.52
C HIS A 254 -18.44 -0.14 -17.12
N ALA A 255 -18.93 0.95 -17.73
CA ALA A 255 -18.47 2.31 -17.44
C ALA A 255 -18.65 2.74 -15.97
N LYS A 256 -19.55 2.07 -15.25
CA LYS A 256 -19.80 2.28 -13.81
C LYS A 256 -19.12 1.25 -12.92
N VAL A 257 -18.32 0.35 -13.46
CA VAL A 257 -17.56 -0.64 -12.68
C VAL A 257 -16.16 -0.10 -12.47
N SER A 258 -15.78 0.14 -11.21
CA SER A 258 -14.41 0.53 -10.90
C SER A 258 -13.43 -0.53 -11.37
N CYS A 259 -12.27 -0.12 -11.89
CA CYS A 259 -11.25 -1.05 -12.42
C CYS A 259 -10.93 -2.15 -11.41
N GLN A 260 -10.81 -1.77 -10.13
CA GLN A 260 -10.47 -2.67 -9.02
C GLN A 260 -11.58 -3.70 -8.73
N ALA A 261 -12.85 -3.40 -8.98
CA ALA A 261 -13.93 -4.39 -8.81
C ALA A 261 -13.75 -5.63 -9.69
N CYS A 262 -13.16 -5.47 -10.88
CA CYS A 262 -12.82 -6.55 -11.80
C CYS A 262 -11.38 -7.05 -11.63
N HIS A 263 -10.44 -6.12 -11.44
CA HIS A 263 -8.99 -6.39 -11.44
C HIS A 263 -8.41 -6.73 -10.08
N ASP A 264 -9.18 -6.72 -8.99
CA ASP A 264 -8.70 -7.18 -7.70
C ASP A 264 -8.24 -8.65 -7.74
N ALA A 265 -7.01 -8.87 -7.31
CA ALA A 265 -6.35 -10.17 -7.27
C ALA A 265 -6.43 -10.83 -5.90
N THR A 266 -7.09 -10.19 -4.93
CA THR A 266 -7.26 -10.75 -3.60
C THR A 266 -8.21 -11.94 -3.67
N SER A 267 -7.65 -13.15 -3.76
CA SER A 267 -8.36 -14.43 -3.87
C SER A 267 -8.89 -14.91 -2.51
N LEU A 268 -9.53 -14.03 -1.75
CA LEU A 268 -10.10 -14.36 -0.46
C LEU A 268 -11.63 -14.27 -0.50
N PRO A 269 -12.36 -15.20 0.14
CA PRO A 269 -13.82 -15.12 0.27
C PRO A 269 -14.29 -13.87 1.02
N SER A 270 -13.36 -13.16 1.66
CA SER A 270 -13.59 -11.87 2.32
C SER A 270 -13.67 -10.68 1.38
N ILE A 271 -13.54 -10.85 0.06
CA ILE A 271 -13.58 -9.76 -0.92
C ILE A 271 -14.69 -10.02 -1.95
N LYS A 272 -15.52 -9.01 -2.21
CA LYS A 272 -16.61 -9.09 -3.21
C LYS A 272 -16.70 -7.82 -4.04
N ALA A 273 -17.28 -7.90 -5.24
CA ALA A 273 -17.71 -6.74 -6.01
C ALA A 273 -19.22 -6.56 -5.86
N GLY A 274 -19.69 -5.32 -5.84
CA GLY A 274 -21.11 -5.00 -5.74
C GLY A 274 -21.39 -3.52 -5.96
N PRO A 275 -22.67 -3.12 -6.01
CA PRO A 275 -23.03 -1.71 -6.09
C PRO A 275 -22.62 -0.97 -4.80
N LYS A 276 -22.04 0.22 -4.97
CA LYS A 276 -21.62 1.14 -3.88
C LYS A 276 -22.79 1.54 -3.00
N ASP A 277 -23.95 1.74 -3.62
CA ASP A 277 -25.22 1.94 -2.94
C ASP A 277 -26.12 0.73 -3.23
N ALA A 278 -26.43 -0.05 -2.19
CA ALA A 278 -27.28 -1.23 -2.29
C ALA A 278 -28.71 -0.91 -2.78
N LYS A 279 -29.15 0.36 -2.68
CA LYS A 279 -30.44 0.81 -3.21
C LYS A 279 -30.38 1.20 -4.70
N ALA A 280 -29.17 1.28 -5.27
CA ALA A 280 -28.92 1.66 -6.65
C ALA A 280 -28.11 0.57 -7.38
N PRO A 281 -28.74 -0.55 -7.78
CA PRO A 281 -28.07 -1.67 -8.48
C PRO A 281 -27.36 -1.25 -9.79
N LYS A 282 -27.85 -0.18 -10.44
CA LYS A 282 -27.27 0.46 -11.63
C LYS A 282 -26.27 1.58 -11.32
N GLY A 283 -25.90 1.72 -10.04
CA GLY A 283 -24.93 2.67 -9.53
C GLY A 283 -23.49 2.24 -9.82
N GLU A 284 -22.53 2.94 -9.22
CA GLU A 284 -21.11 2.59 -9.29
C GLU A 284 -20.86 1.23 -8.61
N TRP A 285 -20.12 0.33 -9.25
CA TRP A 285 -19.70 -0.95 -8.68
C TRP A 285 -18.27 -0.86 -8.15
N ILE A 286 -18.09 -1.25 -6.90
CA ILE A 286 -16.82 -1.17 -6.18
C ILE A 286 -16.45 -2.50 -5.52
N THR A 287 -15.23 -2.57 -5.02
CA THR A 287 -14.78 -3.69 -4.18
C THR A 287 -15.19 -3.45 -2.73
N PHE A 288 -15.57 -4.53 -2.07
CA PHE A 288 -15.88 -4.57 -0.65
C PHE A 288 -15.02 -5.62 0.04
N ARG A 289 -14.60 -5.32 1.28
CA ARG A 289 -13.91 -6.26 2.17
C ARG A 289 -14.77 -6.58 3.38
N LEU A 290 -14.70 -7.82 3.85
CA LEU A 290 -15.29 -8.24 5.11
C LEU A 290 -14.75 -7.37 6.25
N ALA A 291 -15.63 -6.59 6.86
CA ALA A 291 -15.30 -5.68 7.96
C ALA A 291 -15.47 -6.40 9.32
N SER A 292 -16.50 -7.23 9.45
CA SER A 292 -16.68 -8.11 10.61
C SER A 292 -17.48 -9.36 10.27
N SER A 293 -17.09 -10.48 10.87
CA SER A 293 -17.89 -11.70 10.94
C SER A 293 -18.25 -11.94 12.40
N GLY A 294 -19.39 -11.39 12.84
CA GLY A 294 -19.86 -11.60 14.21
C GLY A 294 -20.24 -13.06 14.44
N ALA A 295 -19.96 -13.59 15.64
CA ALA A 295 -20.48 -14.89 16.07
C ALA A 295 -22.02 -14.80 16.17
N GLY A 296 -22.72 -15.20 15.11
CA GLY A 296 -24.19 -15.27 15.06
C GLY A 296 -24.90 -14.20 14.20
N GLY A 297 -24.17 -13.31 13.53
CA GLY A 297 -24.74 -12.31 12.61
C GLY A 297 -24.25 -12.46 11.17
N PRO A 298 -24.99 -11.94 10.17
CA PRO A 298 -24.50 -11.91 8.80
C PRO A 298 -23.21 -11.07 8.68
N PRO A 299 -22.27 -11.47 7.83
CA PRO A 299 -21.01 -10.75 7.65
C PRO A 299 -21.26 -9.31 7.19
N SER A 300 -20.58 -8.35 7.82
CA SER A 300 -20.60 -6.95 7.38
C SER A 300 -19.44 -6.68 6.43
N TYR A 301 -19.66 -5.82 5.44
CA TYR A 301 -18.67 -5.47 4.44
C TYR A 301 -18.52 -3.96 4.36
N SER A 302 -17.28 -3.49 4.20
CA SER A 302 -16.96 -2.08 3.96
C SER A 302 -16.37 -1.89 2.57
N ALA A 303 -16.59 -0.72 1.98
CA ALA A 303 -15.89 -0.33 0.75
C ALA A 303 -14.38 -0.49 0.92
N PHE A 304 -13.71 -0.98 -0.11
CA PHE A 304 -12.29 -1.31 -0.09
C PHE A 304 -11.65 -0.95 -1.43
N VAL A 305 -10.50 -0.28 -1.37
CA VAL A 305 -9.67 0.04 -2.53
C VAL A 305 -8.54 -0.99 -2.58
N SER A 306 -8.57 -1.86 -3.60
CA SER A 306 -7.55 -2.90 -3.73
C SER A 306 -6.28 -2.35 -4.34
N HIS A 307 -5.15 -2.64 -3.72
CA HIS A 307 -3.81 -2.44 -4.26
C HIS A 307 -3.18 -3.75 -4.77
N ASN A 308 -3.89 -4.86 -4.60
CA ASN A 308 -3.53 -6.16 -5.12
C ASN A 308 -4.32 -6.40 -6.40
N LEU A 309 -3.68 -6.23 -7.55
CA LEU A 309 -4.36 -6.19 -8.83
C LEU A 309 -3.83 -7.29 -9.74
N LYS A 310 -4.65 -7.75 -10.69
CA LYS A 310 -4.28 -8.73 -11.71
C LYS A 310 -4.83 -8.32 -13.07
N ARG A 311 -4.11 -8.67 -14.12
CA ARG A 311 -4.55 -8.45 -15.50
C ARG A 311 -5.75 -9.32 -15.88
N ALA A 312 -5.74 -10.58 -15.48
CA ALA A 312 -6.81 -11.53 -15.81
C ALA A 312 -8.03 -11.31 -14.90
N VAL A 313 -9.19 -11.01 -15.49
CA VAL A 313 -10.43 -10.79 -14.77
C VAL A 313 -11.25 -12.07 -14.70
N ASP A 314 -11.99 -12.25 -13.62
CA ASP A 314 -12.99 -13.32 -13.51
C ASP A 314 -14.39 -12.70 -13.59
N CYS A 315 -15.01 -12.78 -14.77
CA CYS A 315 -16.34 -12.23 -15.00
C CYS A 315 -17.41 -12.88 -14.12
N THR A 316 -17.17 -14.11 -13.63
CA THR A 316 -18.14 -14.83 -12.79
C THR A 316 -18.32 -14.20 -11.41
N ARG A 317 -17.41 -13.30 -11.00
CA ARG A 317 -17.53 -12.51 -9.76
C ARG A 317 -18.80 -11.64 -9.73
N CYS A 318 -19.27 -11.19 -10.90
CA CYS A 318 -20.51 -10.43 -11.05
C CYS A 318 -21.57 -11.20 -11.85
N HIS A 319 -21.15 -12.00 -12.84
CA HIS A 319 -22.03 -12.72 -13.75
C HIS A 319 -22.29 -14.17 -13.35
N TYR A 320 -22.77 -14.38 -12.14
CA TYR A 320 -23.14 -15.70 -11.62
C TYR A 320 -24.66 -15.94 -11.65
N PRO A 321 -25.13 -17.20 -11.61
CA PRO A 321 -26.56 -17.52 -11.57
C PRO A 321 -27.24 -16.89 -10.35
N ASN A 322 -28.47 -16.39 -10.52
CA ASN A 322 -29.26 -15.76 -9.46
C ASN A 322 -28.55 -14.59 -8.76
N ASN A 323 -27.76 -13.82 -9.51
CA ASN A 323 -27.19 -12.57 -9.01
C ASN A 323 -28.31 -11.65 -8.49
N ALA A 324 -28.18 -11.18 -7.25
CA ALA A 324 -29.21 -10.39 -6.57
C ALA A 324 -29.52 -9.05 -7.27
N GLU A 325 -28.59 -8.56 -8.09
CA GLU A 325 -28.72 -7.32 -8.87
C GLU A 325 -29.31 -7.57 -10.27
N GLY A 326 -29.70 -8.81 -10.58
CA GLY A 326 -30.34 -9.18 -11.85
C GLY A 326 -29.38 -9.23 -13.05
N LEU A 327 -28.06 -9.33 -12.82
CA LEU A 327 -27.09 -9.47 -13.89
C LEU A 327 -27.21 -10.82 -14.59
N ARG A 328 -27.04 -10.82 -15.93
CA ARG A 328 -26.99 -12.07 -16.70
C ARG A 328 -25.85 -12.96 -16.19
N SER A 329 -26.12 -14.26 -16.06
CA SER A 329 -25.06 -15.22 -15.79
C SER A 329 -24.26 -15.52 -17.05
N LEU A 330 -22.94 -15.65 -16.91
CA LEU A 330 -22.04 -16.16 -17.93
C LEU A 330 -21.68 -17.62 -17.70
N VAL A 331 -22.07 -18.19 -16.56
CA VAL A 331 -21.97 -19.62 -16.30
C VAL A 331 -23.19 -20.26 -16.94
N THR A 332 -22.97 -21.11 -17.94
CA THR A 332 -24.05 -21.96 -18.45
C THR A 332 -24.53 -22.82 -17.28
N PRO A 333 -25.81 -22.76 -16.87
CA PRO A 333 -26.30 -23.65 -15.83
C PRO A 333 -26.01 -25.07 -16.29
N THR A 334 -25.14 -25.77 -15.58
CA THR A 334 -25.05 -27.22 -15.71
C THR A 334 -26.42 -27.70 -15.28
N VAL A 335 -27.25 -28.10 -16.25
CA VAL A 335 -28.50 -28.77 -15.95
C VAL A 335 -28.09 -29.97 -15.13
N THR A 336 -28.26 -29.91 -13.81
CA THR A 336 -28.26 -31.09 -12.98
C THR A 336 -29.37 -31.94 -13.56
N ARG A 337 -28.97 -32.97 -14.32
CA ARG A 337 -29.89 -33.98 -14.79
C ARG A 337 -30.70 -34.39 -13.55
N PRO A 338 -32.04 -34.34 -13.59
CA PRO A 338 -32.85 -34.87 -12.51
C PRO A 338 -32.30 -36.27 -12.17
N PRO A 339 -32.23 -36.65 -10.88
CA PRO A 339 -31.84 -38.00 -10.52
C PRO A 339 -32.66 -38.94 -11.39
N ALA A 340 -31.99 -39.81 -12.14
CA ALA A 340 -32.69 -40.72 -13.03
C ALA A 340 -33.74 -41.43 -12.19
N THR A 341 -35.01 -41.26 -12.55
CA THR A 341 -36.10 -42.02 -11.97
C THR A 341 -35.65 -43.48 -11.98
N PRO A 342 -35.62 -44.20 -10.84
CA PRO A 342 -35.29 -45.61 -10.83
C PRO A 342 -36.19 -46.30 -11.85
N GLY A 343 -35.59 -46.84 -12.92
CA GLY A 343 -36.31 -47.59 -13.91
C GLY A 343 -37.03 -48.73 -13.22
N THR A 344 -38.32 -48.86 -13.48
CA THR A 344 -39.14 -50.02 -13.10
C THR A 344 -38.35 -51.29 -13.35
N PRO A 345 -38.13 -52.15 -12.34
CA PRO A 345 -37.44 -53.42 -12.53
C PRO A 345 -38.20 -54.26 -13.55
N ALA A 346 -37.50 -54.70 -14.59
CA ALA A 346 -38.00 -55.74 -15.47
C ALA A 346 -38.29 -56.99 -14.63
N ALA A 347 -39.47 -57.56 -14.83
CA ALA A 347 -39.95 -58.71 -14.09
C ALA A 347 -39.03 -59.95 -14.30
N GLY A 348 -38.72 -60.61 -13.19
CA GLY A 348 -38.69 -62.08 -13.12
C GLY A 348 -37.43 -62.78 -13.62
N GLY A 349 -36.45 -62.95 -12.73
CA GLY A 349 -35.54 -64.10 -12.74
C GLY A 349 -35.60 -64.80 -11.37
N PRO A 350 -35.69 -66.14 -11.30
CA PRO A 350 -35.88 -66.86 -10.04
C PRO A 350 -34.65 -66.74 -9.12
N PRO A 351 -34.84 -66.77 -7.78
CA PRO A 351 -33.77 -66.53 -6.83
C PRO A 351 -32.77 -67.71 -6.77
N ALA A 352 -31.49 -67.40 -6.87
CA ALA A 352 -30.41 -68.32 -6.53
C ALA A 352 -30.27 -68.42 -4.99
N ALA A 353 -30.16 -69.64 -4.49
CA ALA A 353 -30.06 -69.96 -3.08
C ALA A 353 -28.79 -69.37 -2.45
N VAL A 354 -28.98 -68.62 -1.35
CA VAL A 354 -27.90 -68.13 -0.48
C VAL A 354 -27.76 -69.10 0.69
N THR A 355 -26.62 -69.79 0.74
CA THR A 355 -26.18 -70.59 1.90
C THR A 355 -25.64 -69.67 2.99
N THR A 356 -26.21 -69.77 4.19
CA THR A 356 -25.76 -69.10 5.42
C THR A 356 -24.48 -69.74 5.99
N PRO A 357 -23.48 -68.96 6.43
CA PRO A 357 -22.38 -69.49 7.24
C PRO A 357 -22.79 -69.58 8.72
N THR A 358 -22.54 -70.75 9.30
CA THR A 358 -22.72 -71.07 10.72
C THR A 358 -21.72 -70.32 11.60
N ALA A 359 -22.21 -69.71 12.68
CA ALA A 359 -21.41 -69.05 13.70
C ALA A 359 -20.73 -70.06 14.64
N THR A 360 -19.44 -69.88 14.90
CA THR A 360 -18.68 -70.62 15.92
C THR A 360 -18.82 -69.93 17.28
N PRO A 361 -19.14 -70.65 18.37
CA PRO A 361 -19.21 -70.06 19.70
C PRO A 361 -17.82 -69.94 20.34
N ALA A 362 -17.63 -68.84 21.08
CA ALA A 362 -16.44 -68.57 21.87
C ALA A 362 -16.30 -69.53 23.06
N LYS A 363 -15.06 -69.90 23.36
CA LYS A 363 -14.58 -70.34 24.67
C LYS A 363 -13.31 -69.58 25.01
#